data_AF-A0A485C9V9-F1
#
_entry.id   AF-A0A485C9V9-F1
#
_cell.length_a   1.000
_cell.length_b   1.000
_cell.length_c   1.000
_cell.angle_alpha   90.00
_cell.angle_beta   90.00
_cell.angle_gamma   90.00
#
_symmetry.space_group_name_H-M   'P 1'
#
loop_
_entity.id
_entity.type
_entity.pdbx_description
1 polymer ?
#
loop_
_entity_poly.entity_id
_entity_poly.type
_entity_poly.pdbx_seq_one_letter_code
_entity_poly.pdbx_strand_id
1 'polypeptide(L)'
;MLLFSNGDDYYRGRRECDSVSVSHEWVRSEWRPWHDVAVTSWLIPVKNGHIRIHRVTTPRPLSCVEGGFAANHHQQTRLTLTPDAVTVETTRDYSQIVNLSGDRQALLVTTPPNSNLLYAAPADIPCLSTQLCAGTHWLACYVSADPGAPQRLPERLCFTHATQQLTVNGTSLTLV
;
A
#
# COMPACT_ATOMS: atom_id res chain seq x y z
N MET A 1 1.61 -2.44 3.68
CA MET A 1 2.91 -1.93 4.17
C MET A 1 3.87 -1.93 3.00
N LEU A 2 4.66 -0.87 2.82
CA LEU A 2 5.67 -0.74 1.76
C LEU A 2 6.98 -1.41 2.18
N LEU A 3 7.54 -2.25 1.31
CA LEU A 3 8.74 -3.04 1.52
C LEU A 3 9.67 -2.94 0.30
N PHE A 4 10.98 -3.06 0.53
CA PHE A 4 12.00 -2.95 -0.51
C PHE A 4 13.00 -4.10 -0.48
N SER A 5 13.44 -4.58 -1.63
CA SER A 5 14.52 -5.55 -1.81
C SER A 5 15.60 -4.99 -2.74
N ASN A 6 16.86 -5.33 -2.48
CA ASN A 6 18.01 -4.88 -3.29
C ASN A 6 18.49 -6.01 -4.23
N GLY A 7 17.55 -6.71 -4.86
CA GLY A 7 17.82 -7.86 -5.72
C GLY A 7 18.25 -9.12 -4.95
N ASP A 8 18.12 -9.12 -3.62
CA ASP A 8 18.48 -10.23 -2.73
C ASP A 8 17.27 -11.02 -2.22
N ASP A 9 16.07 -10.74 -2.78
CA ASP A 9 14.77 -11.25 -2.34
C ASP A 9 14.47 -11.08 -0.84
N TYR A 10 15.26 -10.26 -0.14
CA TYR A 10 15.08 -9.96 1.26
C TYR A 10 14.41 -8.60 1.43
N TYR A 11 13.12 -8.64 1.70
CA TYR A 11 12.29 -7.45 1.79
C TYR A 11 12.41 -6.76 3.16
N ARG A 12 12.79 -5.48 3.13
CA ARG A 12 12.98 -4.62 4.30
C ARG A 12 11.89 -3.56 4.32
N GLY A 13 11.14 -3.54 5.42
CA GLY A 13 10.14 -2.52 5.71
C GLY A 13 10.64 -1.47 6.69
N ARG A 14 9.74 -0.57 7.06
CA ARG A 14 9.95 0.42 8.12
C ARG A 14 10.12 -0.27 9.47
N ARG A 15 11.32 -0.18 10.06
CA ARG A 15 11.62 -0.64 11.42
C ARG A 15 11.48 0.46 12.46
N GLU A 16 11.99 1.64 12.13
CA GLU A 16 11.92 2.87 12.93
C GLU A 16 11.62 4.06 12.02
N CYS A 17 11.35 5.23 12.61
CA CYS A 17 11.15 6.48 11.90
C CYS A 17 12.18 7.50 12.38
N ASP A 18 12.81 8.21 11.44
CA ASP A 18 13.65 9.37 11.72
C ASP A 18 12.80 10.50 12.31
N SER A 19 11.58 10.68 11.79
CA SER A 19 10.61 11.65 12.28
C SER A 19 9.17 11.20 12.01
N VAL A 20 8.24 11.65 12.85
CA VAL A 20 6.79 11.45 12.67
C VAL A 20 6.08 12.75 12.98
N SER A 21 5.13 13.13 12.14
CA SER A 21 4.20 14.22 12.39
C SER A 21 2.77 13.76 12.14
N VAL A 22 1.84 14.31 12.91
CA VAL A 22 0.42 13.97 12.87
C VAL A 22 -0.37 15.25 12.72
N SER A 23 -1.33 15.26 11.79
CA SER A 23 -2.33 16.31 11.64
C SER A 23 -3.73 15.70 11.75
N HIS A 24 -4.76 16.54 11.64
CA HIS A 24 -6.14 16.04 11.52
C HIS A 24 -6.39 15.25 10.23
N GLU A 25 -5.54 15.44 9.21
CA GLU A 25 -5.75 14.90 7.86
C GLU A 25 -4.82 13.72 7.54
N TRP A 26 -3.69 13.58 8.25
CA TRP A 26 -2.69 12.57 7.93
C TRP A 26 -1.74 12.24 9.07
N VAL A 27 -1.09 11.08 8.94
CA VAL A 27 0.17 10.75 9.64
C VAL A 27 1.30 10.71 8.62
N ARG A 28 2.34 11.52 8.83
CA ARG A 28 3.54 11.57 8.00
C ARG A 28 4.70 10.96 8.77
N SER A 29 5.48 10.14 8.09
CA SER A 29 6.65 9.48 8.66
C SER A 29 7.81 9.55 7.69
N GLU A 30 8.99 9.89 8.19
CA GLU A 30 10.25 9.77 7.47
C GLU A 30 11.00 8.58 8.03
N TRP A 31 11.47 7.70 7.14
CA TRP A 31 12.12 6.46 7.54
C TRP A 31 13.05 5.95 6.44
N ARG A 32 13.88 4.99 6.83
CA ARG A 32 15.00 4.51 6.02
C ARG A 32 15.11 2.99 6.06
N PRO A 33 14.81 2.26 4.97
CA PRO A 33 15.10 0.82 4.91
C PRO A 33 16.62 0.53 4.83
N TRP A 34 17.40 1.52 4.37
CA TRP A 34 18.86 1.60 4.48
C TRP A 34 19.25 3.05 4.75
N HIS A 35 20.44 3.27 5.31
CA HIS A 35 20.94 4.61 5.63
C HIS A 35 20.85 5.63 4.48
N ASP A 36 20.98 5.17 3.23
CA ASP A 36 21.01 5.98 2.01
C ASP A 36 19.72 5.93 1.17
N VAL A 37 18.68 5.24 1.63
CA VAL A 37 17.36 5.22 0.98
C VAL A 37 16.38 5.96 1.87
N ALA A 38 15.88 7.11 1.41
CA ALA A 38 14.95 7.95 2.16
C ALA A 38 13.51 7.71 1.71
N VAL A 39 12.60 7.48 2.67
CA VAL A 39 11.18 7.31 2.40
C VAL A 39 10.38 8.28 3.27
N THR A 40 9.58 9.13 2.64
CA THR A 40 8.52 9.90 3.32
C THR A 40 7.19 9.23 2.99
N SER A 41 6.40 8.89 4.01
CA SER A 41 5.09 8.25 3.84
C SER A 41 4.00 9.03 4.52
N TRP A 42 2.88 9.26 3.83
CA TRP A 42 1.65 9.83 4.35
C TRP A 42 0.57 8.74 4.41
N LEU A 43 -0.08 8.62 5.56
CA LEU A 43 -1.26 7.80 5.77
C LEU A 43 -2.45 8.71 6.01
N ILE A 44 -3.42 8.68 5.10
CA ILE A 44 -4.56 9.60 5.08
C ILE A 44 -5.83 8.77 5.26
N PRO A 45 -6.56 8.92 6.38
CA PRO A 45 -7.82 8.23 6.58
C PRO A 45 -8.87 8.76 5.61
N VAL A 46 -9.67 7.86 5.05
CA VAL A 46 -10.86 8.21 4.26
C VAL A 46 -12.02 7.31 4.69
N LYS A 47 -13.22 7.60 4.20
CA LYS A 47 -14.35 6.71 4.44
C LYS A 47 -14.04 5.32 3.88
N ASN A 48 -14.20 4.28 4.70
CA ASN A 48 -14.04 2.86 4.35
C ASN A 48 -12.60 2.42 3.98
N GLY A 49 -11.57 3.14 4.43
CA GLY A 49 -10.18 2.73 4.23
C GLY A 49 -9.19 3.84 4.49
N HIS A 50 -8.01 3.74 3.88
CA HIS A 50 -7.00 4.78 3.94
C HIS A 50 -6.20 4.84 2.64
N ILE A 51 -5.64 6.01 2.39
CA ILE A 51 -4.71 6.26 1.29
C ILE A 51 -3.30 6.26 1.86
N ARG A 52 -2.38 5.61 1.16
CA ARG A 52 -0.95 5.61 1.47
C ARG A 52 -0.23 6.27 0.31
N ILE A 53 0.56 7.28 0.61
CA ILE A 53 1.39 8.00 -0.36
C ILE A 53 2.84 7.89 0.11
N HIS A 54 3.75 7.64 -0.81
CA HIS A 54 5.16 7.44 -0.54
C HIS A 54 5.99 8.26 -1.51
N ARG A 55 6.92 9.06 -0.99
CA ARG A 55 8.04 9.61 -1.74
C ARG A 55 9.29 8.82 -1.38
N VAL A 56 9.90 8.18 -2.36
CA VAL A 56 11.08 7.32 -2.20
C VAL A 56 12.23 7.93 -2.97
N THR A 57 13.33 8.23 -2.29
CA THR A 57 14.59 8.65 -2.93
C THR A 57 15.64 7.57 -2.70
N THR A 58 16.17 7.01 -3.79
CA THR A 58 17.14 5.90 -3.76
C THR A 58 18.31 6.15 -4.71
N PRO A 59 19.56 5.84 -4.34
CA PRO A 59 20.72 5.94 -5.23
C PRO A 59 20.90 4.70 -6.12
N ARG A 60 20.05 3.68 -5.97
CA ARG A 60 20.18 2.38 -6.65
C ARG A 60 18.83 1.80 -7.07
N PRO A 61 18.82 0.82 -8.00
CA PRO A 61 17.62 0.07 -8.30
C PRO A 61 17.10 -0.70 -7.09
N LEU A 62 15.79 -0.73 -6.88
CA LEU A 62 15.14 -1.48 -5.80
C LEU A 62 13.85 -2.14 -6.29
N SER A 63 13.62 -3.38 -5.88
CA SER A 63 12.29 -4.00 -5.99
C SER A 63 11.42 -3.52 -4.84
N CYS A 64 10.19 -3.11 -5.14
CA CYS A 64 9.28 -2.51 -4.18
C CYS A 64 7.96 -3.27 -4.19
N VAL A 65 7.45 -3.64 -3.01
CA VAL A 65 6.15 -4.31 -2.84
C VAL A 65 5.35 -3.61 -1.74
N GLU A 66 4.07 -3.41 -1.97
CA GLU A 66 3.14 -2.84 -1.00
C GLU A 66 1.94 -3.77 -0.77
N GLY A 67 1.77 -4.24 0.47
CA GLY A 67 0.66 -5.14 0.85
C GLY A 67 -0.56 -4.44 1.44
N GLY A 68 -1.75 -4.97 1.13
CA GLY A 68 -3.02 -4.71 1.79
C GLY A 68 -3.16 -5.44 3.12
N PHE A 69 -4.35 -5.97 3.41
CA PHE A 69 -4.62 -6.77 4.61
C PHE A 69 -4.75 -8.25 4.27
N ALA A 70 -4.41 -9.11 5.22
CA ALA A 70 -4.44 -10.56 5.06
C ALA A 70 -5.88 -11.11 5.10
N ALA A 71 -6.29 -11.83 4.07
CA ALA A 71 -7.56 -12.56 4.00
C ALA A 71 -7.32 -14.07 4.15
N ASN A 72 -8.23 -14.78 4.81
CA ASN A 72 -8.07 -16.23 5.02
C ASN A 72 -8.26 -16.99 3.70
N HIS A 73 -7.21 -17.66 3.21
CA HIS A 73 -7.22 -18.35 1.92
C HIS A 73 -8.29 -19.44 1.84
N HIS A 74 -8.49 -20.22 2.91
CA HIS A 74 -9.50 -21.29 2.93
C HIS A 74 -10.94 -20.76 2.92
N GLN A 75 -11.14 -19.48 3.25
CA GLN A 75 -12.44 -18.83 3.22
C GLN A 75 -12.63 -17.93 2.00
N GLN A 76 -11.64 -17.86 1.09
CA GLN A 76 -11.73 -17.06 -0.12
C GLN A 76 -12.88 -17.57 -1.00
N THR A 77 -13.79 -16.66 -1.36
CA THR A 77 -14.93 -16.93 -2.24
C THR A 77 -14.71 -16.34 -3.63
N ARG A 78 -13.98 -15.21 -3.71
CA ARG A 78 -13.71 -14.54 -4.99
C ARG A 78 -12.40 -13.78 -4.95
N LEU A 79 -11.68 -13.85 -6.07
CA LEU A 79 -10.50 -13.04 -6.35
C LEU A 79 -10.79 -12.18 -7.59
N THR A 80 -10.64 -10.86 -7.45
CA THR A 80 -10.69 -9.93 -8.58
C THR A 80 -9.32 -9.29 -8.74
N LEU A 81 -8.66 -9.57 -9.87
CA LEU A 81 -7.37 -9.02 -10.25
C LEU A 81 -7.53 -8.17 -11.52
N THR A 82 -7.17 -6.89 -11.43
CA THR A 82 -7.06 -5.98 -12.57
C THR A 82 -5.63 -5.45 -12.64
N PRO A 83 -5.20 -4.75 -13.71
CA PRO A 83 -3.85 -4.19 -13.78
C PRO A 83 -3.47 -3.33 -12.57
N ASP A 84 -4.43 -2.56 -12.05
CA ASP A 84 -4.23 -1.59 -10.97
C ASP A 84 -4.80 -2.02 -9.61
N ALA A 85 -5.47 -3.16 -9.50
CA ALA A 85 -6.14 -3.52 -8.25
C ALA A 85 -6.18 -5.03 -7.99
N VAL A 86 -6.15 -5.37 -6.70
CA VAL A 86 -6.46 -6.72 -6.21
C VAL A 86 -7.51 -6.63 -5.13
N THR A 87 -8.57 -7.42 -5.26
CA THR A 87 -9.61 -7.59 -4.24
C THR A 87 -9.76 -9.07 -3.93
N VAL A 88 -9.60 -9.42 -2.66
CA VAL A 88 -9.86 -10.74 -2.12
C VAL A 88 -11.15 -10.65 -1.30
N GLU A 89 -12.13 -11.45 -1.63
CA GLU A 89 -13.38 -11.59 -0.90
C GLU A 89 -13.40 -12.96 -0.23
N THR A 90 -13.82 -13.01 1.03
CA THR A 90 -14.06 -14.25 1.78
C THR A 90 -15.55 -14.47 1.98
N THR A 91 -15.89 -15.49 2.78
CA THR A 91 -17.29 -15.71 3.20
C THR A 91 -17.87 -14.58 4.07
N ARG A 92 -17.04 -13.73 4.69
CA ARG A 92 -17.51 -12.72 5.66
C ARG A 92 -16.90 -11.34 5.51
N ASP A 93 -15.79 -11.21 4.81
CA ASP A 93 -14.99 -9.98 4.75
C ASP A 93 -14.28 -9.85 3.40
N TYR A 94 -13.61 -8.71 3.20
CA TYR A 94 -12.79 -8.48 2.03
C TYR A 94 -11.50 -7.75 2.38
N SER A 95 -10.50 -7.84 1.50
CA SER A 95 -9.35 -6.94 1.47
C SER A 95 -9.08 -6.48 0.04
N GLN A 96 -8.78 -5.19 -0.10
CA GLN A 96 -8.53 -4.56 -1.38
C GLN A 96 -7.34 -3.61 -1.31
N ILE A 97 -6.55 -3.60 -2.38
CA ILE A 97 -5.58 -2.55 -2.69
C ILE A 97 -5.79 -2.07 -4.12
N VAL A 98 -5.74 -0.76 -4.32
CA VAL A 98 -5.90 -0.11 -5.62
C VAL A 98 -4.75 0.89 -5.83
N ASN A 99 -4.03 0.74 -6.94
CA ASN A 99 -3.02 1.67 -7.39
C ASN A 99 -3.68 2.99 -7.82
N LEU A 100 -3.23 4.11 -7.24
CA LEU A 100 -3.65 5.45 -7.64
C LEU A 100 -2.56 6.17 -8.43
N SER A 101 -1.33 5.63 -8.43
CA SER A 101 -0.14 6.34 -8.86
C SER A 101 1.10 5.44 -8.86
N GLY A 102 1.95 5.65 -9.87
CA GLY A 102 3.17 4.90 -10.11
C GLY A 102 2.90 3.73 -11.04
N ASP A 103 3.91 3.35 -11.81
CA ASP A 103 3.85 2.17 -12.68
C ASP A 103 4.01 0.92 -11.80
N ARG A 104 2.88 0.39 -11.32
CA ARG A 104 2.82 -0.72 -10.37
C ARG A 104 1.93 -1.82 -10.91
N GLN A 105 2.40 -3.06 -10.77
CA GLN A 105 1.66 -4.25 -11.10
C GLN A 105 0.92 -4.78 -9.86
N ALA A 106 -0.36 -5.07 -10.01
CA ALA A 106 -1.16 -5.78 -9.02
C ALA A 106 -0.82 -7.28 -8.99
N LEU A 107 -0.67 -7.85 -7.79
CA LEU A 107 -0.43 -9.28 -7.58
C LEU A 107 -1.02 -9.78 -6.25
N LEU A 108 -1.17 -11.10 -6.11
CA LEU A 108 -1.55 -11.75 -4.87
C LEU A 108 -0.36 -12.49 -4.27
N VAL A 109 -0.14 -12.36 -2.96
CA VAL A 109 0.84 -13.16 -2.21
C VAL A 109 0.08 -14.08 -1.26
N THR A 110 0.27 -15.39 -1.40
CA THR A 110 -0.25 -16.38 -0.44
C THR A 110 0.87 -16.76 0.54
N THR A 111 0.62 -16.59 1.83
CA THR A 111 1.59 -16.91 2.87
C THR A 111 1.62 -18.42 3.18
N PRO A 112 2.72 -18.95 3.74
CA PRO A 112 2.72 -20.29 4.32
C PRO A 112 1.70 -20.42 5.46
N PRO A 113 1.21 -21.64 5.77
CA PRO A 113 0.35 -21.86 6.93
C PRO A 113 1.03 -21.41 8.24
N ASN A 114 0.23 -21.10 9.26
CA ASN A 114 0.67 -20.61 10.58
C ASN A 114 1.48 -19.29 10.56
N SER A 115 1.39 -18.52 9.47
CA SER A 115 2.01 -17.18 9.35
C SER A 115 1.09 -16.04 9.80
N ASN A 116 -0.13 -16.35 10.23
CA ASN A 116 -1.12 -15.39 10.74
C ASN A 116 -1.44 -15.71 12.21
N LEU A 117 -1.67 -14.69 13.03
CA LEU A 117 -1.97 -14.85 14.46
C LEU A 117 -3.40 -15.32 14.76
N LEU A 118 -4.36 -15.03 13.87
CA LEU A 118 -5.78 -15.31 14.08
C LEU A 118 -6.22 -16.68 13.55
N TYR A 119 -5.49 -17.24 12.57
CA TYR A 119 -5.82 -18.52 11.96
C TYR A 119 -4.58 -19.23 11.40
N ALA A 120 -4.66 -20.56 11.35
CA ALA A 120 -3.57 -21.42 10.84
C ALA A 120 -3.52 -21.51 9.30
N ALA A 121 -4.64 -21.23 8.63
CA ALA A 121 -4.70 -21.28 7.17
C ALA A 121 -3.70 -20.29 6.52
N PRO A 122 -3.21 -20.58 5.31
CA PRO A 122 -2.56 -19.58 4.47
C PRO A 122 -3.37 -18.28 4.41
N ALA A 123 -2.69 -17.15 4.28
CA ALA A 123 -3.34 -15.87 4.07
C ALA A 123 -3.05 -15.35 2.66
N ASP A 124 -4.09 -14.88 1.99
CA ASP A 124 -4.00 -14.16 0.74
C ASP A 124 -3.87 -12.67 1.01
N ILE A 125 -2.77 -12.07 0.53
CA ILE A 125 -2.45 -10.66 0.72
C ILE A 125 -2.48 -9.98 -0.65
N PRO A 126 -3.44 -9.07 -0.90
CA PRO A 126 -3.47 -8.27 -2.12
C PRO A 126 -2.30 -7.28 -2.08
N CYS A 127 -1.53 -7.22 -3.17
CA CYS A 127 -0.28 -6.47 -3.24
C CYS A 127 -0.15 -5.65 -4.53
N LEU A 128 0.67 -4.60 -4.46
CA LEU A 128 1.20 -3.86 -5.62
C LEU A 128 2.72 -4.00 -5.64
N SER A 129 3.32 -4.15 -6.81
CA SER A 129 4.78 -4.21 -6.97
C SER A 129 5.30 -3.30 -8.07
N THR A 130 6.56 -2.87 -7.96
CA THR A 130 7.27 -2.14 -9.02
C THR A 130 8.78 -2.28 -8.85
N GLN A 131 9.51 -1.88 -9.89
CA GLN A 131 10.95 -1.68 -9.86
C GLN A 131 11.24 -0.18 -9.89
N LEU A 132 12.02 0.30 -8.93
CA LEU A 132 12.47 1.67 -8.88
C LEU A 132 13.89 1.73 -9.43
N CYS A 133 14.19 2.69 -10.29
CA CYS A 133 15.57 3.05 -10.65
C CYS A 133 16.16 4.01 -9.60
N ALA A 134 17.45 4.33 -9.72
CA ALA A 134 18.02 5.44 -8.95
C ALA A 134 17.25 6.76 -9.26
N GLY A 135 16.93 7.54 -8.22
CA GLY A 135 16.16 8.78 -8.33
C GLY A 135 15.09 8.92 -7.26
N THR A 136 14.14 9.82 -7.50
CA THR A 136 12.99 10.09 -6.63
C THR A 136 11.70 9.63 -7.30
N HIS A 137 10.92 8.83 -6.58
CA HIS A 137 9.70 8.18 -7.04
C HIS A 137 8.55 8.47 -6.10
N TRP A 138 7.34 8.50 -6.65
CA TRP A 138 6.12 8.68 -5.88
C TRP A 138 5.15 7.53 -6.16
N LEU A 139 4.66 6.92 -5.08
CA LEU A 139 3.73 5.80 -5.12
C LEU A 139 2.51 6.16 -4.28
N ALA A 140 1.29 5.93 -4.76
CA ALA A 140 0.08 6.17 -3.96
C ALA A 140 -0.99 5.10 -4.18
N CYS A 141 -1.49 4.48 -3.12
CA CYS A 141 -2.56 3.48 -3.22
C CYS A 141 -3.69 3.75 -2.23
N TYR A 142 -4.88 3.27 -2.59
CA TYR A 142 -6.00 3.10 -1.67
C TYR A 142 -6.00 1.68 -1.12
N VAL A 143 -6.27 1.52 0.16
CA VAL A 143 -6.37 0.22 0.83
C VAL A 143 -7.61 0.20 1.70
N SER A 144 -8.39 -0.87 1.58
CA SER A 144 -9.60 -1.10 2.39
C SER A 144 -9.71 -2.57 2.78
N ALA A 145 -10.26 -2.82 3.96
CA ALA A 145 -10.66 -4.14 4.43
C ALA A 145 -11.72 -3.96 5.51
N ASP A 146 -12.80 -4.72 5.43
CA ASP A 146 -13.94 -4.65 6.35
C ASP A 146 -14.79 -5.93 6.23
N PRO A 147 -15.66 -6.25 7.20
CA PRO A 147 -16.69 -7.26 6.99
C PRO A 147 -17.66 -6.87 5.86
N GLY A 148 -18.22 -7.87 5.21
CA GLY A 148 -19.16 -7.72 4.11
C GLY A 148 -18.49 -7.58 2.75
N ALA A 149 -19.16 -6.85 1.85
CA ALA A 149 -18.75 -6.73 0.46
C ALA A 149 -17.76 -5.57 0.23
N PRO A 150 -16.89 -5.68 -0.80
CA PRO A 150 -15.99 -4.62 -1.19
C PRO A 150 -16.70 -3.28 -1.41
N GLN A 151 -16.17 -2.23 -0.77
CA GLN A 151 -16.69 -0.89 -0.92
C GLN A 151 -16.12 -0.23 -2.18
N ARG A 152 -16.91 0.64 -2.82
CA ARG A 152 -16.43 1.46 -3.94
C ARG A 152 -15.38 2.45 -3.44
N LEU A 153 -14.41 2.74 -4.31
CA LEU A 153 -13.48 3.84 -4.10
C LEU A 153 -14.23 5.16 -3.89
N PRO A 154 -13.70 6.08 -3.07
CA PRO A 154 -14.19 7.45 -3.00
C PRO A 154 -14.25 8.10 -4.39
N GLU A 155 -15.20 9.01 -4.59
CA GLU A 155 -15.32 9.73 -5.85
C GLU A 155 -14.13 10.68 -6.04
N ARG A 156 -13.67 10.82 -7.29
CA ARG A 156 -12.56 11.73 -7.68
C ARG A 156 -11.28 11.53 -6.86
N LEU A 157 -11.01 10.29 -6.45
CA LEU A 157 -9.77 9.96 -5.76
C LEU A 157 -8.59 9.98 -6.74
N CYS A 158 -7.76 11.02 -6.69
CA CYS A 158 -6.57 11.13 -7.53
C CYS A 158 -5.41 11.79 -6.80
N PHE A 159 -4.19 11.34 -7.10
CA PHE A 159 -2.96 11.96 -6.63
C PHE A 159 -2.21 12.58 -7.81
N THR A 160 -1.86 13.86 -7.70
CA THR A 160 -1.14 14.60 -8.73
C THR A 160 0.30 14.87 -8.27
N HIS A 161 1.26 14.19 -8.91
CA HIS A 161 2.69 14.32 -8.61
C HIS A 161 3.25 15.72 -8.75
N ALA A 162 2.86 16.42 -9.83
CA ALA A 162 3.41 17.73 -10.16
C ALA A 162 3.09 18.79 -9.09
N THR A 163 1.89 18.69 -8.49
CA THR A 163 1.42 19.63 -7.45
C THR A 163 1.48 19.04 -6.05
N GLN A 164 1.83 17.76 -5.90
CA GLN A 164 1.81 17.01 -4.64
C GLN A 164 0.46 17.11 -3.92
N GLN A 165 -0.62 17.10 -4.70
CA GLN A 165 -1.99 17.22 -4.21
C GLN A 165 -2.74 15.90 -4.33
N LEU A 166 -3.40 15.52 -3.24
CA LEU A 166 -4.39 14.46 -3.21
C LEU A 166 -5.78 15.09 -3.24
N THR A 167 -6.62 14.71 -4.19
CA THR A 167 -8.04 15.09 -4.22
C THR A 167 -8.89 13.89 -3.81
N VAL A 168 -9.84 14.11 -2.89
CA VAL A 168 -10.82 13.12 -2.44
C VAL A 168 -12.19 13.79 -2.35
N ASN A 169 -13.19 13.27 -3.06
CA ASN A 169 -14.56 13.82 -3.11
C ASN A 169 -14.61 15.34 -3.41
N GLY A 170 -13.62 15.87 -4.15
CA GLY A 170 -13.51 17.29 -4.49
C GLY A 170 -12.77 18.16 -3.47
N THR A 171 -12.38 17.64 -2.31
CA THR A 171 -11.48 18.31 -1.36
C THR A 171 -10.04 17.97 -1.69
N SER A 172 -9.17 18.98 -1.77
CA SER A 172 -7.74 18.79 -2.05
C SER A 172 -6.89 18.99 -0.80
N LEU A 173 -6.01 18.02 -0.55
CA LEU A 173 -4.98 18.03 0.47
C LEU A 173 -3.62 18.21 -0.23
N THR A 174 -2.87 19.24 0.14
CA THR A 174 -1.49 19.41 -0.32
C THR A 174 -0.55 18.74 0.67
N LEU A 175 0.32 17.86 0.18
CA LEU A 175 1.33 17.21 1.02
C LEU A 175 2.48 18.19 1.29
N VAL A 176 2.89 18.27 2.56
CA VAL A 176 4.05 19.04 3.03
C VAL A 176 5.19 18.12 3.48
#